data_AF-A0A220TZ52-F1
#
_entry.id   AF-A0A220TZ52-F1
#
_cell.length_a   1.000
_cell.length_b   1.000
_cell.length_c   1.000
_cell.angle_alpha   90.00
_cell.angle_beta   90.00
_cell.angle_gamma   90.00
#
_symmetry.space_group_name_H-M   'P 1'
#
loop_
_entity.id
_entity.type
_entity.pdbx_description
1 polymer ?
#
loop_
_entity_poly.entity_id
_entity_poly.type
_entity_poly.pdbx_seq_one_letter_code
_entity_poly.pdbx_strand_id
1 'polypeptide(L)'
;MTDKLTGLDPIISDDPKVLIAGSMPSEISLTNQEYYGNPRNHFWDILFELFNQETIADYQRKIEFIKQHHLVLWDVIGACHRVGSLDSKITEEEPNDILNLLDNYASIRLIACNGTKSFQTLNKNFDLEKLSNVDVLKLPSTSPIPGRYTKNFAGKVEEWKRILTYLPE
;
A
#
# COMPACT_ATOMS: atom_id res chain seq x y z
N MET A 1 18.58 12.70 -17.43
CA MET A 1 17.54 11.74 -17.00
C MET A 1 17.77 11.51 -15.52
N THR A 2 16.71 11.46 -14.71
CA THR A 2 16.86 11.07 -13.29
C THR A 2 17.26 9.61 -13.19
N ASP A 3 17.92 9.23 -12.11
CA ASP A 3 18.23 7.82 -11.85
C ASP A 3 16.95 6.98 -11.74
N LYS A 4 17.06 5.70 -12.12
CA LYS A 4 15.98 4.73 -11.96
C LYS A 4 15.84 4.41 -10.47
N LEU A 5 14.63 4.59 -9.95
CA LEU A 5 14.26 4.22 -8.60
C LEU A 5 13.66 2.83 -8.60
N THR A 6 14.11 1.98 -7.67
CA THR A 6 13.51 0.68 -7.39
C THR A 6 12.70 0.78 -6.09
N GLY A 7 11.54 0.14 -6.05
CA GLY A 7 10.69 0.03 -4.87
C GLY A 7 11.30 -0.87 -3.80
N LEU A 8 10.52 -1.11 -2.75
CA LEU A 8 10.90 -2.01 -1.66
C LEU A 8 10.32 -3.42 -1.89
N ASP A 9 10.95 -4.42 -1.27
CA ASP A 9 10.46 -5.80 -1.26
C ASP A 9 9.17 -5.92 -0.43
N PRO A 10 8.22 -6.77 -0.87
CA PRO A 10 6.94 -6.92 -0.19
C PRO A 10 7.11 -7.48 1.22
N ILE A 11 6.37 -6.93 2.18
CA ILE A 11 6.19 -7.56 3.49
C ILE A 11 5.01 -8.52 3.37
N ILE A 12 5.27 -9.82 3.51
CA ILE A 12 4.27 -10.88 3.33
C ILE A 12 4.11 -11.64 4.65
N SER A 13 2.85 -11.82 5.09
CA SER A 13 2.48 -12.72 6.19
C SER A 13 2.45 -14.19 5.73
N ASP A 14 2.51 -15.15 6.64
CA ASP A 14 2.45 -16.58 6.30
C ASP A 14 1.08 -17.02 5.74
N ASP A 15 -0.01 -16.35 6.13
CA ASP A 15 -1.37 -16.59 5.61
C ASP A 15 -2.04 -15.26 5.21
N PRO A 16 -1.62 -14.63 4.09
CA PRO A 16 -2.06 -13.29 3.72
C PRO A 16 -3.49 -13.28 3.20
N LYS A 17 -4.29 -12.31 3.67
CA LYS A 17 -5.67 -12.09 3.22
C LYS A 17 -5.86 -10.77 2.47
N VAL A 18 -5.12 -9.72 2.84
CA VAL A 18 -5.29 -8.38 2.27
C VAL A 18 -3.94 -7.85 1.81
N LEU A 19 -3.82 -7.55 0.53
CA LEU A 19 -2.72 -6.76 -0.01
C LEU A 19 -3.07 -5.28 0.09
N ILE A 20 -2.30 -4.53 0.87
CA ILE A 20 -2.31 -3.07 0.83
C ILE A 20 -1.28 -2.61 -0.19
N ALA A 21 -1.75 -2.00 -1.27
CA ALA A 21 -0.93 -1.59 -2.40
C ALA A 21 -0.78 -0.06 -2.43
N GLY A 22 0.41 0.44 -2.09
CA GLY A 22 0.81 1.82 -2.35
C GLY A 22 1.09 2.08 -3.85
N SER A 23 1.40 3.33 -4.21
CA SER A 23 1.80 3.66 -5.58
C SER A 23 3.28 3.36 -5.81
N MET A 24 4.15 4.15 -5.21
CA MET A 24 5.62 4.02 -5.21
C MET A 24 6.13 4.62 -3.89
N PRO A 25 7.11 4.01 -3.21
CA PRO A 25 7.64 4.56 -1.97
C PRO A 25 8.15 5.99 -2.16
N SER A 26 7.95 6.84 -1.15
CA SER A 26 8.54 8.18 -1.14
C SER A 26 10.06 8.12 -1.02
N GLU A 27 10.75 9.22 -1.34
CA GLU A 27 12.21 9.32 -1.17
C GLU A 27 12.65 8.97 0.26
N ILE A 28 11.94 9.45 1.29
CA ILE A 28 12.23 9.10 2.70
C ILE A 28 12.07 7.59 2.94
N SER A 29 11.04 6.99 2.36
CA SER A 29 10.77 5.56 2.48
C SER A 29 11.86 4.72 1.83
N LEU A 30 12.36 5.13 0.65
CA LEU A 30 13.47 4.48 -0.02
C LEU A 30 14.77 4.65 0.76
N THR A 31 15.08 5.86 1.24
CA THR A 31 16.29 6.12 2.02
C THR A 31 16.34 5.30 3.30
N ASN A 32 15.21 5.19 4.00
CA ASN A 32 15.14 4.43 5.25
C ASN A 32 14.95 2.92 5.03
N GLN A 33 14.63 2.49 3.81
CA GLN A 33 14.17 1.12 3.53
C GLN A 33 12.92 0.75 4.36
N GLU A 34 12.01 1.71 4.49
CA GLU A 34 10.78 1.55 5.29
C GLU A 34 9.55 2.02 4.53
N TYR A 35 8.57 1.14 4.38
CA TYR A 35 7.24 1.54 3.91
C TYR A 35 6.65 2.64 4.80
N TYR A 36 6.19 3.70 4.13
CA TYR A 36 5.63 4.89 4.78
C TYR A 36 6.52 5.49 5.88
N GLY A 37 7.85 5.42 5.72
CA GLY A 37 8.83 5.98 6.67
C GLY A 37 8.79 7.50 6.88
N ASN A 38 7.96 8.25 6.14
CA ASN A 38 7.74 9.68 6.41
C ASN A 38 6.78 9.83 7.60
N PRO A 39 7.20 10.44 8.74
CA PRO A 39 6.38 10.55 9.95
C PRO A 39 5.08 11.35 9.75
N ARG A 40 4.97 12.13 8.67
CA ARG A 40 3.73 12.85 8.33
C ARG A 40 2.71 11.99 7.61
N ASN A 41 3.07 10.77 7.17
CA ASN A 41 2.14 9.86 6.52
C ASN A 41 1.28 9.15 7.57
N HIS A 42 -0.04 9.21 7.41
CA HIS A 42 -0.98 8.66 8.40
C HIS A 42 -1.14 7.13 8.29
N PHE A 43 -0.38 6.46 7.44
CA PHE A 43 -0.58 5.02 7.16
C PHE A 43 -0.53 4.18 8.44
N TRP A 44 0.56 4.29 9.20
CA TRP A 44 0.76 3.51 10.42
C TRP A 44 -0.28 3.85 11.47
N ASP A 45 -0.55 5.14 11.68
CA ASP A 45 -1.56 5.61 12.63
C ASP A 45 -2.98 5.10 12.28
N ILE A 46 -3.33 5.06 11.00
CA ILE A 46 -4.61 4.50 10.53
C ILE A 46 -4.68 3.01 10.88
N LEU A 47 -3.65 2.22 10.56
CA LEU A 47 -3.68 0.80 10.89
C LEU A 47 -3.72 0.58 12.40
N PHE A 48 -2.94 1.32 13.18
CA PHE A 48 -2.95 1.19 14.63
C PHE A 48 -4.32 1.49 15.23
N GLU A 49 -5.01 2.52 14.73
CA GLU A 49 -6.39 2.83 15.12
C GLU A 49 -7.36 1.69 14.73
N LEU A 50 -7.24 1.14 13.53
CA LEU A 50 -8.12 0.04 13.07
C LEU A 50 -8.02 -1.22 13.91
N PHE A 51 -6.82 -1.57 14.33
CA PHE A 51 -6.53 -2.79 15.09
C PHE A 51 -6.43 -2.56 16.59
N ASN A 52 -6.79 -1.35 17.08
CA ASN A 52 -6.66 -0.96 18.48
C ASN A 52 -5.26 -1.25 19.06
N GLN A 53 -4.24 -0.96 18.26
CA GLN A 53 -2.83 -1.21 18.55
C GLN A 53 -2.18 0.09 19.06
N GLU A 54 -1.39 -0.01 20.14
CA GLU A 54 -0.55 1.10 20.58
C GLU A 54 0.52 1.41 19.53
N THR A 55 0.88 2.70 19.39
CA THR A 55 1.85 3.15 18.41
C THR A 55 3.17 2.39 18.52
N ILE A 56 3.56 1.75 17.43
CA ILE A 56 4.84 1.06 17.31
C ILE A 56 5.84 2.01 16.63
N ALA A 57 6.94 2.33 17.29
CA ALA A 57 8.01 3.16 16.71
C ALA A 57 8.98 2.32 15.85
N ASP A 58 9.39 1.16 16.37
CA ASP A 58 10.34 0.26 15.74
C ASP A 58 9.80 -0.38 14.46
N TYR A 59 10.55 -0.29 13.36
CA TYR A 59 10.10 -0.78 12.06
C TYR A 59 10.00 -2.30 11.98
N GLN A 60 10.89 -3.02 12.66
CA GLN A 60 10.82 -4.48 12.69
C GLN A 60 9.53 -4.96 13.35
N ARG A 61 9.12 -4.32 14.45
CA ARG A 61 7.82 -4.57 15.08
C ARG A 61 6.63 -4.15 14.21
N LYS A 62 6.76 -3.14 13.36
CA LYS A 62 5.73 -2.81 12.34
C LYS A 62 5.60 -3.90 11.28
N ILE A 63 6.72 -4.49 10.84
CA ILE A 63 6.72 -5.65 9.94
C ILE A 63 5.99 -6.81 10.60
N GLU A 64 6.31 -7.12 11.86
CA GLU A 64 5.65 -8.18 12.62
C GLU A 64 4.14 -7.92 12.74
N PHE A 65 3.74 -6.68 13.02
CA PHE A 65 2.34 -6.28 13.05
C PHE A 65 1.62 -6.54 11.72
N ILE A 66 2.21 -6.15 10.58
CA ILE A 66 1.65 -6.45 9.25
C ILE A 66 1.44 -7.96 9.08
N LYS A 67 2.45 -8.76 9.47
CA LYS A 67 2.40 -10.22 9.35
C LYS A 67 1.34 -10.85 10.24
N GLN A 68 1.23 -10.41 11.49
CA GLN A 68 0.28 -10.92 12.48
C GLN A 68 -1.18 -10.66 12.07
N HIS A 69 -1.44 -9.56 11.37
CA HIS A 69 -2.78 -9.20 10.92
C HIS A 69 -3.11 -9.71 9.50
N HIS A 70 -2.37 -10.69 8.99
CA HIS A 70 -2.62 -11.29 7.67
C HIS A 70 -2.58 -10.30 6.52
N LEU A 71 -1.78 -9.24 6.68
CA LEU A 71 -1.62 -8.19 5.69
C LEU A 71 -0.38 -8.48 4.82
N VAL A 72 -0.46 -8.06 3.57
CA VAL A 72 0.70 -7.83 2.71
C VAL A 72 0.85 -6.34 2.51
N LEU A 73 2.07 -5.84 2.61
CA LEU A 73 2.36 -4.46 2.29
C LEU A 73 3.35 -4.40 1.12
N TRP A 74 2.91 -3.78 0.02
CA TRP A 74 3.72 -3.56 -1.16
C TRP A 74 3.27 -2.31 -1.94
N ASP A 75 3.87 -2.08 -3.10
CA ASP A 75 3.51 -1.02 -4.03
C ASP A 75 3.16 -1.61 -5.40
N VAL A 76 2.31 -0.92 -6.16
CA VAL A 76 1.98 -1.32 -7.53
C VAL A 76 3.17 -1.07 -8.47
N ILE A 77 3.94 -0.01 -8.26
CA ILE A 77 5.11 0.33 -9.07
C ILE A 77 6.36 -0.27 -8.42
N GLY A 78 7.03 -1.15 -9.14
CA GLY A 78 8.29 -1.77 -8.72
C GLY A 78 9.52 -0.96 -9.10
N ALA A 79 9.46 -0.24 -10.22
CA ALA A 79 10.50 0.70 -10.60
C ALA A 79 9.95 1.86 -11.44
N CYS A 80 10.62 3.01 -11.38
CA CYS A 80 10.29 4.16 -12.21
C CYS A 80 11.42 5.20 -12.26
N HIS A 81 11.25 6.23 -13.08
CA HIS A 81 12.02 7.48 -13.00
C HIS A 81 11.14 8.57 -12.36
N ARG A 82 11.63 9.21 -11.29
CA ARG A 82 10.89 10.28 -10.58
C ARG A 82 11.84 11.37 -10.07
N VAL A 83 11.48 12.64 -10.31
CA VAL A 83 12.10 13.80 -9.64
C VAL A 83 11.33 14.11 -8.35
N GLY A 84 11.98 14.04 -7.20
CA GLY A 84 11.36 14.26 -5.89
C GLY A 84 10.39 13.13 -5.50
N SER A 85 9.34 13.47 -4.74
CA SER A 85 8.40 12.48 -4.15
C SER A 85 6.96 12.57 -4.68
N LEU A 86 6.68 13.46 -5.63
CA LEU A 86 5.33 13.63 -6.18
C LEU A 86 5.03 12.58 -7.24
N ASP A 87 3.88 11.90 -7.11
CA ASP A 87 3.41 10.91 -8.08
C ASP A 87 3.22 11.47 -9.49
N SER A 88 2.91 12.76 -9.62
CA SER A 88 2.78 13.45 -10.92
C SER A 88 4.10 13.59 -11.68
N LYS A 89 5.24 13.27 -11.05
CA LYS A 89 6.58 13.28 -11.65
C LYS A 89 7.10 11.89 -11.97
N ILE A 90 6.30 10.84 -11.74
CA ILE A 90 6.64 9.47 -12.12
C ILE A 90 6.54 9.31 -13.64
N THR A 91 7.55 8.68 -14.23
CA THR A 91 7.65 8.32 -15.64
C THR A 91 8.25 6.92 -15.76
N GLU A 92 8.02 6.25 -16.89
CA GLU A 92 8.58 4.92 -17.17
C GLU A 92 8.26 3.92 -16.05
N GLU A 93 6.97 3.82 -15.70
CA GLU A 93 6.47 2.91 -14.65
C GLU A 93 6.63 1.45 -15.06
N GLU A 94 7.34 0.69 -14.24
CA GLU A 94 7.40 -0.76 -14.29
C GLU A 94 6.61 -1.31 -13.10
N PRO A 95 5.46 -1.97 -13.33
CA PRO A 95 4.66 -2.52 -12.26
C PRO A 95 5.37 -3.72 -11.60
N ASN A 96 5.15 -3.89 -10.31
CA ASN A 96 5.49 -5.12 -9.61
C ASN A 96 4.63 -6.29 -10.11
N ASP A 97 5.12 -7.52 -10.00
CA ASP A 97 4.37 -8.70 -10.44
C ASP A 97 3.30 -9.12 -9.40
N ILE A 98 2.22 -8.34 -9.37
CA ILE A 98 1.08 -8.57 -8.48
C ILE A 98 0.38 -9.88 -8.83
N LEU A 99 0.33 -10.28 -10.09
CA LEU A 99 -0.31 -11.54 -10.49
C LEU A 99 0.44 -12.74 -9.92
N ASN A 100 1.76 -12.77 -10.05
CA ASN A 100 2.56 -13.84 -9.45
C ASN A 100 2.41 -13.87 -7.91
N LEU A 101 2.26 -12.72 -7.24
CA LEU A 101 1.95 -12.71 -5.80
C LEU A 101 0.59 -13.38 -5.52
N LEU A 102 -0.45 -13.04 -6.26
CA LEU A 102 -1.79 -13.62 -6.08
C LEU A 102 -1.82 -15.12 -6.40
N ASP A 103 -1.07 -15.56 -7.42
CA ASP A 103 -0.96 -16.97 -7.79
C ASP A 103 -0.26 -17.80 -6.71
N ASN A 104 0.79 -17.24 -6.09
CA ASN A 104 1.50 -17.88 -4.98
C ASN A 104 0.69 -17.87 -3.68
N TYR A 105 -0.24 -16.92 -3.52
CA TYR A 105 -1.05 -16.74 -2.32
C TYR A 105 -2.54 -16.59 -2.64
N ALA A 106 -3.17 -17.71 -3.01
CA ALA A 106 -4.60 -17.79 -3.27
C ALA A 106 -5.49 -17.43 -2.05
N SER A 107 -4.90 -17.26 -0.87
CA SER A 107 -5.57 -16.79 0.34
C SER A 107 -5.89 -15.29 0.33
N ILE A 108 -5.23 -14.50 -0.54
CA ILE A 108 -5.47 -13.06 -0.68
C ILE A 108 -6.84 -12.85 -1.34
N ARG A 109 -7.69 -12.07 -0.68
CA ARG A 109 -9.08 -11.79 -1.08
C ARG A 109 -9.32 -10.34 -1.47
N LEU A 110 -8.38 -9.45 -1.12
CA LEU A 110 -8.52 -8.01 -1.34
C LEU A 110 -7.18 -7.38 -1.75
N ILE A 111 -7.22 -6.51 -2.75
CA ILE A 111 -6.22 -5.49 -3.04
C ILE A 111 -6.76 -4.12 -2.64
N ALA A 112 -6.28 -3.62 -1.50
CA ALA A 112 -6.56 -2.31 -0.95
C ALA A 112 -5.58 -1.28 -1.53
N CYS A 113 -5.99 -0.59 -2.60
CA CYS A 113 -5.19 0.44 -3.25
C CYS A 113 -5.17 1.73 -2.42
N ASN A 114 -4.00 2.12 -1.90
CA ASN A 114 -3.81 3.34 -1.14
C ASN A 114 -3.75 4.58 -2.07
N GLY A 115 -4.92 5.11 -2.42
CA GLY A 115 -5.07 6.32 -3.23
C GLY A 115 -5.24 6.07 -4.72
N THR A 116 -5.55 7.17 -5.43
CA THR A 116 -5.91 7.14 -6.85
C THR A 116 -4.79 6.63 -7.76
N LYS A 117 -3.53 7.00 -7.48
CA LYS A 117 -2.40 6.61 -8.32
C LYS A 117 -2.19 5.09 -8.30
N SER A 118 -2.16 4.49 -7.11
CA SER A 118 -2.09 3.04 -6.94
C SER A 118 -3.21 2.34 -7.73
N PHE A 119 -4.46 2.76 -7.53
CA PHE A 119 -5.61 2.15 -8.21
C PHE A 119 -5.56 2.30 -9.74
N GLN A 120 -5.17 3.47 -10.25
CA GLN A 120 -5.07 3.72 -11.69
C GLN A 120 -3.93 2.91 -12.33
N THR A 121 -2.76 2.87 -11.69
CA THR A 121 -1.64 2.07 -12.19
C THR A 121 -1.97 0.58 -12.15
N LEU A 122 -2.69 0.10 -11.13
CA LEU A 122 -3.12 -1.30 -11.08
C LEU A 122 -4.08 -1.62 -12.25
N ASN A 123 -5.15 -0.85 -12.43
CA ASN A 123 -6.11 -1.02 -13.54
C ASN A 123 -5.48 -0.90 -14.93
N LYS A 124 -4.45 -0.06 -15.07
CA LYS A 124 -3.76 0.13 -16.35
C LYS A 124 -2.93 -1.10 -16.74
N ASN A 125 -2.31 -1.75 -15.76
CA ASN A 125 -1.33 -2.82 -16.02
C ASN A 125 -1.91 -4.22 -15.87
N PHE A 126 -3.03 -4.36 -15.16
CA PHE A 126 -3.67 -5.65 -14.88
C PHE A 126 -5.13 -5.64 -15.29
N ASP A 127 -5.56 -6.72 -15.92
CA ASP A 127 -6.95 -6.98 -16.26
C ASP A 127 -7.68 -7.49 -15.01
N LEU A 128 -8.25 -6.54 -14.24
CA LEU A 128 -8.90 -6.85 -12.96
C LEU A 128 -10.13 -7.77 -13.12
N GLU A 129 -10.76 -7.81 -14.30
CA GLU A 129 -11.91 -8.70 -14.55
C GLU A 129 -11.50 -10.18 -14.52
N LYS A 130 -10.21 -10.47 -14.73
CA LYS A 130 -9.65 -11.83 -14.62
C LYS A 130 -9.31 -12.22 -13.18
N LEU A 131 -9.33 -11.29 -12.23
CA LEU A 131 -9.12 -11.57 -10.81
C LEU A 131 -10.44 -12.06 -10.17
N SER A 132 -10.94 -13.22 -10.61
CA SER A 132 -12.28 -13.69 -10.26
C SER A 132 -12.53 -13.93 -8.75
N ASN A 133 -11.48 -13.93 -7.93
CA ASN A 133 -11.53 -14.23 -6.50
C ASN A 133 -10.89 -13.15 -5.61
N VAL A 134 -10.52 -11.99 -6.18
CA VAL A 134 -9.82 -10.94 -5.44
C VAL A 134 -10.53 -9.61 -5.69
N ASP A 135 -11.12 -9.05 -4.63
CA ASP A 135 -11.73 -7.74 -4.69
C ASP A 135 -10.65 -6.66 -4.81
N VAL A 136 -10.98 -5.56 -5.50
CA VAL A 136 -10.09 -4.40 -5.61
C VAL A 136 -10.80 -3.16 -5.09
N LEU A 137 -10.18 -2.51 -4.10
CA LEU A 137 -10.79 -1.40 -3.39
C LEU A 137 -9.86 -0.19 -3.42
N LYS A 138 -10.37 0.92 -3.96
CA LYS A 138 -9.69 2.21 -3.91
C LYS A 138 -9.96 2.90 -2.57
N LEU A 139 -8.93 3.00 -1.73
CA LEU A 139 -8.97 3.71 -0.45
C LEU A 139 -8.49 5.16 -0.60
N PRO A 140 -8.89 6.07 0.32
CA PRO A 140 -8.31 7.40 0.37
C PRO A 140 -6.81 7.31 0.70
N SER A 141 -6.01 8.17 0.05
CA SER A 141 -4.57 8.18 0.27
C SER A 141 -4.21 8.53 1.72
N THR A 142 -3.26 7.80 2.30
CA THR A 142 -2.71 8.09 3.64
C THR A 142 -1.68 9.22 3.65
N SER A 143 -1.26 9.68 2.48
CA SER A 143 -0.34 10.82 2.33
C SER A 143 -0.88 12.09 3.00
N PRO A 144 0.01 12.94 3.56
CA PRO A 144 -0.37 14.22 4.14
C PRO A 144 -0.74 15.28 3.10
N ILE A 145 -0.49 15.03 1.81
CA ILE A 145 -0.70 16.02 0.76
C ILE A 145 -2.18 16.43 0.72
N PRO A 146 -2.52 17.70 1.02
CA PRO A 146 -3.89 18.17 0.95
C PRO A 146 -4.32 18.23 -0.52
N GLY A 147 -5.43 17.58 -0.83
CA GLY A 147 -6.17 17.70 -2.06
C GLY A 147 -7.54 18.29 -1.76
N ARG A 148 -8.21 18.81 -2.80
CA ARG A 148 -9.54 19.44 -2.69
C ARG A 148 -10.63 18.53 -2.10
N TYR A 149 -10.37 17.22 -2.04
CA TYR A 149 -11.27 16.18 -1.51
C TYR A 149 -10.59 15.29 -0.46
N THR A 150 -9.49 15.74 0.17
CA THR A 150 -8.79 14.94 1.17
C THR A 150 -9.58 14.86 2.46
N LYS A 151 -9.99 13.63 2.84
CA LYS A 151 -10.63 13.36 4.13
C LYS A 151 -9.67 13.67 5.27
N ASN A 152 -10.22 14.13 6.40
CA ASN A 152 -9.47 14.22 7.66
C ASN A 152 -9.11 12.80 8.16
N PHE A 153 -8.27 12.72 9.21
CA PHE A 153 -7.80 11.44 9.74
C PHE A 153 -8.95 10.47 10.06
N ALA A 154 -9.94 10.90 10.85
CA ALA A 154 -11.10 10.07 11.20
C ALA A 154 -11.85 9.57 9.95
N GLY A 155 -12.08 10.45 8.96
CA GLY A 155 -12.73 10.05 7.71
C GLY A 155 -11.90 9.09 6.86
N LYS A 156 -10.56 9.10 6.98
CA LYS A 156 -9.70 8.06 6.37
C LYS A 156 -9.87 6.75 7.12
N VAL A 157 -9.79 6.76 8.46
CA VAL A 157 -9.97 5.55 9.29
C VAL A 157 -11.29 4.87 8.98
N GLU A 158 -12.41 5.61 8.91
CA GLU A 158 -13.72 5.01 8.57
C GLU A 158 -13.75 4.31 7.20
N GLU A 159 -13.09 4.86 6.18
CA GLU A 159 -13.00 4.19 4.88
C GLU A 159 -12.09 2.96 4.92
N TRP A 160 -10.99 3.06 5.68
CA TRP A 160 -10.00 2.00 5.82
C TRP A 160 -10.54 0.82 6.64
N LYS A 161 -11.55 0.99 7.52
CA LYS A 161 -12.24 -0.11 8.23
C LYS A 161 -12.77 -1.19 7.29
N ARG A 162 -13.04 -0.85 6.02
CA ARG A 162 -13.50 -1.81 5.00
C ARG A 162 -12.52 -2.97 4.78
N ILE A 163 -11.23 -2.83 5.08
CA ILE A 163 -10.29 -3.95 4.95
C ILE A 163 -10.54 -5.04 5.99
N LEU A 164 -11.12 -4.68 7.16
CA LEU A 164 -11.33 -5.61 8.27
C LEU A 164 -12.32 -6.73 7.90
N THR A 165 -13.25 -6.48 6.97
CA THR A 165 -14.23 -7.49 6.53
C THR A 165 -13.61 -8.64 5.73
N TYR A 166 -12.33 -8.54 5.37
CA TYR A 166 -11.58 -9.55 4.62
C TYR A 166 -10.60 -10.32 5.48
N LEU A 167 -10.43 -9.91 6.74
CA LEU A 167 -9.54 -10.53 7.71
C LEU A 167 -10.29 -11.59 8.52
N PRO A 168 -9.58 -12.59 9.07
CA PRO A 168 -10.19 -13.50 10.04
C PRO A 168 -10.63 -12.73 11.30
N GLU A 169 -11.63 -13.27 11.99
CA GLU A 169 -12.10 -12.79 13.31
C GLU A 169 -11.03 -12.92 14.39
#